data_AF-D7EYY1-F1
#
_entry.id   AF-D7EYY1-F1
#
_cell.length_a   1.000
_cell.length_b   1.000
_cell.length_c   1.000
_cell.angle_alpha   90.00
_cell.angle_beta   90.00
_cell.angle_gamma   90.00
#
_symmetry.space_group_name_H-M   'P 1'
#
loop_
_entity.id
_entity.type
_entity.pdbx_description
1 polymer ?
#
loop_
_entity_poly.entity_id
_entity_poly.type
_entity_poly.pdbx_seq_one_letter_code
_entity_poly.pdbx_strand_id
1 'polypeptide(L)' 'MRGGLTPLPTRAIVFDLDGVLVDSVGVMREAFTVAYREVVGPGEPPFAEYSKHLGRYFPDIMRIMGLPLALQ' A
#
# COMPACT_ATOMS: atom_id res chain seq x y z
N MET A 1 -20.01 -26.99 -32.87
CA MET A 1 -20.38 -25.56 -32.71
C MET A 1 -20.08 -25.17 -31.28
N ARG A 2 -19.15 -24.24 -31.04
CA ARG A 2 -18.86 -23.73 -29.69
C ARG A 2 -19.82 -22.56 -29.42
N GLY A 3 -20.81 -22.78 -28.55
CA GLY A 3 -21.70 -21.72 -28.08
C GLY A 3 -20.89 -20.68 -27.30
N GLY A 4 -20.81 -19.46 -27.80
CA GLY A 4 -20.19 -18.35 -27.09
C GLY A 4 -21.06 -17.96 -25.91
N LEU A 5 -20.49 -17.98 -24.71
CA LEU A 5 -21.14 -17.42 -23.53
C LEU A 5 -21.20 -15.91 -23.68
N THR A 6 -22.41 -15.35 -23.71
CA THR A 6 -22.61 -13.91 -23.51
C THR A 6 -22.15 -13.55 -22.10
N PRO A 7 -21.26 -12.55 -21.93
CA PRO A 7 -20.83 -12.13 -20.60
C PRO A 7 -22.04 -11.61 -19.81
N LEU A 8 -22.13 -11.99 -18.53
CA LEU A 8 -23.16 -11.50 -17.63
C LEU A 8 -23.04 -9.98 -17.44
N PRO A 9 -24.15 -9.26 -17.24
CA PRO A 9 -24.11 -7.83 -16.97
C PRO A 9 -23.35 -7.53 -15.66
N THR A 10 -22.46 -6.55 -15.70
CA THR A 10 -21.73 -6.06 -14.51
C THR A 10 -22.71 -5.50 -13.49
N ARG A 11 -22.73 -6.08 -12.28
CA ARG A 11 -23.67 -5.68 -11.22
C ARG A 11 -23.08 -4.66 -10.22
N ALA A 12 -21.76 -4.62 -10.10
CA ALA A 12 -21.06 -3.74 -9.16
C ALA A 12 -19.63 -3.47 -9.65
N ILE A 13 -19.10 -2.33 -9.24
CA ILE A 13 -17.69 -1.94 -9.39
C ILE A 13 -17.20 -1.59 -7.99
N VAL A 14 -16.06 -2.16 -7.60
CA VAL A 14 -15.42 -1.88 -6.30
C VAL A 14 -14.17 -1.07 -6.56
N PHE A 15 -14.01 0.01 -5.80
CA PHE A 15 -12.83 0.87 -5.82
C PHE A 15 -12.10 0.70 -4.51
N ASP A 16 -10.77 0.64 -4.60
CA ASP A 16 -9.93 0.85 -3.43
C ASP A 16 -9.96 2.33 -3.02
N LEU A 17 -9.40 2.67 -1.86
CA LEU A 17 -9.39 4.04 -1.34
C LEU A 17 -8.10 4.78 -1.73
N ASP A 18 -6.98 4.32 -1.19
CA ASP A 18 -5.67 4.99 -1.29
C ASP A 18 -5.07 4.87 -2.69
N GLY A 19 -4.75 6.00 -3.31
CA GLY A 19 -4.22 6.04 -4.68
C GLY A 19 -5.25 5.71 -5.76
N VAL A 20 -6.52 5.48 -5.39
CA VAL A 20 -7.65 5.26 -6.32
C VAL A 20 -8.68 6.37 -6.20
N LEU A 21 -9.29 6.53 -5.01
CA LEU A 21 -10.25 7.59 -4.75
C LEU A 21 -9.61 8.81 -4.08
N VAL A 22 -8.52 8.62 -3.34
CA VAL A 22 -7.84 9.66 -2.57
C VAL A 22 -6.36 9.70 -2.95
N ASP A 23 -5.85 10.91 -3.24
CA ASP A 23 -4.40 11.14 -3.32
C ASP A 23 -3.81 11.24 -1.91
N SER A 24 -3.48 10.08 -1.33
CA SER A 24 -3.00 9.95 0.04
C SER A 24 -1.48 9.86 0.17
N VAL A 25 -0.72 10.01 -0.92
CA VAL A 25 0.74 9.76 -0.94
C VAL A 25 1.50 10.70 0.02
N GLY A 26 1.10 11.96 0.11
CA GLY A 26 1.72 12.93 1.01
C GLY A 26 1.54 12.58 2.48
N VAL A 27 0.30 12.30 2.89
CA VAL A 27 -0.03 11.92 4.27
C VAL A 27 0.64 10.60 4.64
N MET A 28 0.65 9.63 3.71
CA MET A 28 1.31 8.35 3.91
C MET A 28 2.81 8.50 4.15
N ARG A 29 3.47 9.43 3.44
CA ARG A 29 4.89 9.74 3.67
C ARG A 29 5.12 10.29 5.06
N GLU A 30 4.30 11.24 5.50
CA GLU A 30 4.44 11.83 6.84
C GLU A 30 4.26 10.77 7.92
N ALA A 31 3.21 9.95 7.83
CA ALA A 31 2.95 8.87 8.78
C ALA A 31 4.12 7.87 8.84
N PHE A 32 4.61 7.41 7.68
CA PHE A 32 5.76 6.51 7.62
C PHE A 32 7.02 7.14 8.20
N THR A 33 7.29 8.42 7.90
CA THR A 33 8.45 9.15 8.43
C THR A 33 8.40 9.30 9.95
N VAL A 34 7.23 9.61 10.52
CA VAL A 34 7.05 9.72 11.97
C VAL A 34 7.27 8.36 12.63
N ALA A 35 6.57 7.31 12.17
CA ALA A 35 6.70 5.97 12.72
C ALA A 35 8.15 5.44 12.62
N TYR A 36 8.82 5.67 11.49
CA TYR A 36 10.22 5.29 11.31
C TYR A 36 11.12 5.93 12.38
N ARG A 37 10.96 7.23 12.65
CA ARG A 37 11.79 7.92 13.64
C ARG A 37 11.51 7.46 15.08
N GLU A 38 10.27 7.09 15.38
CA GLU A 38 9.89 6.58 16.70
C GLU A 38 10.41 5.15 16.96
N VAL A 39 10.36 4.29 15.93
CA VAL A 39 10.67 2.85 16.08
C VAL A 39 12.11 2.51 15.71
N VAL A 40 12.61 3.08 14.61
CA VAL A 40 13.96 2.78 14.07
C VAL A 40 14.99 3.80 14.59
N GLY A 41 14.56 5.04 14.80
CA GLY A 41 15.41 6.11 15.32
C GLY A 41 16.04 6.99 14.23
N PRO A 42 17.27 7.48 14.44
CA PRO A 42 17.90 8.42 13.52
C PRO A 42 18.23 7.79 12.16
N GLY A 43 17.96 8.53 11.09
CA GLY A 43 18.19 8.08 9.71
C GLY A 43 17.18 8.69 8.75
N GLU A 44 17.43 8.55 7.45
CA GLU A 44 16.47 8.93 6.42
C GLU A 44 15.47 7.79 6.22
N PRO A 45 14.15 8.00 6.44
CA PRO A 45 13.15 6.97 6.18
C PRO A 45 13.14 6.58 4.70
N PRO A 46 13.21 5.29 4.35
CA PRO A 46 13.33 4.83 2.96
C PRO A 46 11.98 4.86 2.21
N PHE A 47 11.28 6.00 2.23
CA PHE A 47 9.92 6.10 1.68
C PHE A 47 9.85 5.78 0.18
N ALA A 48 10.87 6.17 -0.60
CA ALA A 48 10.89 5.90 -2.04
C ALA A 48 10.93 4.40 -2.36
N GLU A 49 11.51 3.58 -1.48
CA GLU A 49 11.46 2.13 -1.60
C GLU A 49 10.14 1.59 -1.06
N TYR A 50 9.69 2.05 0.11
CA TYR A 50 8.38 1.71 0.69
C TYR A 50 7.23 1.92 -0.30
N SER A 51 7.21 3.05 -1.02
CA SER A 51 6.13 3.40 -1.96
C SER A 51 6.01 2.44 -3.15
N LYS A 52 7.04 1.65 -3.45
CA LYS A 52 6.98 0.64 -4.53
C LYS A 52 6.18 -0.59 -4.14
N HIS A 53 5.87 -0.76 -2.85
CA HIS A 53 5.20 -1.93 -2.29
C HIS A 53 3.74 -1.66 -1.91
N LEU A 54 3.21 -0.45 -2.18
CA LEU A 54 1.84 -0.05 -1.83
C LEU A 54 0.78 -0.95 -2.50
N GLY A 55 -0.34 -1.12 -1.80
CA GLY A 55 -1.39 -2.08 -2.14
C GLY A 55 -1.17 -3.48 -1.55
N ARG A 56 -0.01 -3.75 -0.91
CA ARG A 56 0.24 -4.96 -0.11
C ARG A 56 -0.14 -4.73 1.36
N TYR A 57 -0.34 -5.82 2.09
CA TYR A 57 -0.53 -5.78 3.53
C TYR A 57 0.72 -5.21 4.24
N PHE A 58 0.55 -4.23 5.11
CA PHE A 58 1.66 -3.44 5.66
C PHE A 58 2.76 -4.27 6.36
N PRO A 59 2.44 -5.27 7.22
CA PRO A 59 3.45 -6.17 7.78
C PRO A 59 4.27 -6.93 6.73
N ASP A 60 3.70 -7.26 5.56
CA ASP A 60 4.47 -7.93 4.50
C ASP A 60 5.48 -6.98 3.87
N ILE A 61 5.11 -5.71 3.69
CA ILE A 61 6.02 -4.66 3.22
C ILE A 61 7.20 -4.52 4.18
N MET A 62 6.93 -4.48 5.49
CA MET A 62 8.00 -4.39 6.50
C MET A 62 8.94 -5.60 6.43
N ARG A 63 8.43 -6.82 6.25
CA ARG A 63 9.26 -8.03 6.07
C ARG A 63 10.11 -7.95 4.79
N ILE A 64 9.53 -7.51 3.67
CA ILE A 64 10.25 -7.35 2.40
C ILE A 64 11.39 -6.34 2.54
N MET A 65 11.15 -5.24 3.26
CA MET A 65 12.12 -4.17 3.46
C MET A 65 13.12 -4.43 4.61
N GLY A 66 12.95 -5.51 5.37
CA GLY A 66 13.76 -5.78 6.56
C GLY A 66 13.56 -4.76 7.70
N LEU A 67 12.37 -4.16 7.79
CA LEU A 67 12.02 -3.17 8.80
C LEU A 67 11.28 -3.81 10.00
N PRO A 68 11.35 -3.20 11.20
CA PRO A 68 10.66 -3.73 12.37
C PRO A 68 9.14 -3.79 12.19
N LEU A 69 8.51 -4.89 12.62
CA LEU A 69 7.05 -5.03 12.62
C LEU A 69 6.33 -4.12 13.65
N ALA A 70 7.08 -3.47 14.53
CA ALA A 70 6.57 -2.46 15.47
C ALA A 70 6.17 -1.14 14.77
N LEU A 71 6.45 -1.00 13.46
CA LEU A 71 5.97 0.11 12.64
C LEU A 71 4.47 0.01 12.26
N GLN A 72 3.81 -1.11 12.56
CA GLN A 72 2.41 -1.34 12.20
C GLN A 72 1.44 -0.57 13.10
#